data_AF-A0A7X6UQJ4-F1
#
_entry.id   AF-A0A7X6UQJ4-F1
#
_cell.length_a   1.000
_cell.length_b   1.000
_cell.length_c   1.000
_cell.angle_alpha   90.00
_cell.angle_beta   90.00
_cell.angle_gamma   90.00
#
_symmetry.space_group_name_H-M   'P 1'
#
loop_
_entity.id
_entity.type
_entity.pdbx_description
1 polymer ?
#
loop_
_entity_poly.entity_id
_entity_poly.type
_entity_poly.pdbx_seq_one_letter_code
_entity_poly.pdbx_strand_id
1 'polypeptide(L)'
;MTLRFNLEDENERKTAEFLKELDCGEHKSKNRFVIELINCYMDSIHKEQQENEFLEKIRIMFREEIADISVAAHPAPSTTEVAMELTEEEKEKNAAGALAVLEMFG
;
A
#
# COMPACT_ATOMS: atom_id res chain seq x y z
N MET A 1 24.91 1.08 27.31
CA MET A 1 23.82 2.07 27.20
C MET A 1 22.97 1.98 28.46
N THR A 2 22.48 3.10 29.00
CA THR A 2 21.63 3.11 30.19
C THR A 2 20.36 3.89 29.87
N LEU A 3 19.20 3.24 29.97
CA LEU A 3 17.90 3.88 29.83
C LEU A 3 17.53 4.58 31.14
N ARG A 4 17.04 5.82 31.03
CA ARG A 4 16.54 6.61 32.16
C ARG A 4 15.15 7.08 31.81
N PHE A 5 14.24 6.98 32.78
CA PHE A 5 12.86 7.40 32.65
C PHE A 5 12.63 8.65 33.50
N ASN A 6 11.97 9.63 32.95
CA ASN A 6 11.43 10.77 33.67
C ASN A 6 10.11 10.37 34.33
N LEU A 7 10.09 10.34 35.67
CA LEU A 7 8.90 9.94 36.42
C LEU A 7 7.85 11.05 36.52
N GLU A 8 8.18 12.28 36.10
CA GLU A 8 7.22 13.38 35.97
C GLU A 8 6.34 13.25 34.71
N ASP A 9 6.83 12.54 33.69
CA ASP A 9 6.05 12.19 32.51
C ASP A 9 5.22 10.92 32.77
N GLU A 10 3.91 11.01 32.54
CA GLU A 10 2.99 9.90 32.80
C GLU A 10 3.29 8.66 31.95
N ASN A 11 3.70 8.84 30.70
CA ASN A 11 3.99 7.76 29.77
C ASN A 11 5.30 7.06 30.14
N GLU A 12 6.34 7.83 30.46
CA GLU A 12 7.61 7.27 30.90
C GLU A 12 7.48 6.59 32.27
N ARG A 13 6.66 7.13 33.18
CA ARG A 13 6.34 6.49 34.46
C ARG A 13 5.66 5.13 34.26
N LYS A 14 4.61 5.06 33.43
CA LYS A 14 3.93 3.80 33.08
C LYS A 14 4.89 2.79 32.47
N THR A 15 5.77 3.25 31.58
CA THR A 15 6.78 2.40 30.95
C THR A 15 7.77 1.84 31.98
N ALA A 16 8.21 2.66 32.93
CA ALA A 16 9.08 2.23 34.02
C ALA A 16 8.40 1.23 34.96
N GLU A 17 7.11 1.41 35.26
CA GLU A 17 6.30 0.47 36.03
C GLU A 17 6.14 -0.87 35.31
N PHE A 18 5.76 -0.84 34.03
CA PHE A 18 5.69 -2.02 33.18
C PHE A 18 7.02 -2.79 33.15
N LEU A 19 8.14 -2.08 32.93
CA LEU A 19 9.45 -2.70 32.91
C LEU A 19 9.86 -3.26 34.27
N LYS A 20 9.35 -2.75 35.40
CA LYS A 20 9.60 -3.34 36.72
C LYS A 20 8.85 -4.66 36.90
N GLU A 21 7.58 -4.69 36.50
CA GLU A 21 6.69 -5.85 36.59
C GLU A 21 7.00 -6.93 35.55
N LEU A 22 7.74 -6.59 34.50
CA LEU A 22 8.12 -7.52 33.43
C LEU A 22 8.83 -8.76 33.98
N ASP A 23 8.22 -9.93 33.73
CA ASP A 23 8.81 -11.22 34.03
C ASP A 23 10.03 -11.46 33.14
N CYS A 24 11.14 -11.84 33.77
CA CYS A 24 12.41 -12.07 33.10
C CYS A 24 12.53 -13.52 32.59
N GLY A 25 11.58 -14.40 32.90
CA GLY A 25 11.57 -15.78 32.43
C GLY A 25 11.57 -15.90 30.90
N GLU A 26 10.73 -15.10 30.22
CA GLU A 26 10.58 -15.15 28.76
C GLU A 26 11.74 -14.48 28.01
N HIS A 27 12.22 -13.33 28.50
CA HIS A 27 13.24 -12.52 27.80
C HIS A 27 14.66 -12.64 28.36
N LYS A 28 14.92 -13.52 29.34
CA LYS A 28 16.16 -13.67 30.12
C LYS A 28 16.58 -12.44 30.97
N SER A 29 16.31 -11.23 30.50
CA SER A 29 16.54 -9.98 31.23
C SER A 29 15.70 -8.84 30.66
N LYS A 30 15.40 -7.84 31.50
CA LYS A 30 14.72 -6.60 31.10
C LYS A 30 15.49 -5.83 30.00
N ASN A 31 16.82 -5.82 30.08
CA ASN A 31 17.66 -5.18 29.07
C ASN A 31 17.53 -5.85 27.71
N ARG A 32 17.50 -7.19 27.67
CA ARG A 32 17.33 -7.94 26.44
C ARG A 32 15.95 -7.68 25.82
N PHE A 33 14.90 -7.67 26.63
CA PHE A 33 13.55 -7.30 26.18
C PHE A 33 13.54 -5.93 25.49
N VAL A 34 14.14 -4.91 26.12
CA VAL A 34 14.15 -3.56 25.54
C VAL A 34 14.94 -3.51 24.22
N ILE A 35 16.06 -4.24 24.11
CA ILE A 35 16.83 -4.32 22.87
C ILE A 35 16.01 -5.01 21.77
N GLU A 36 15.34 -6.11 22.09
CA GLU A 36 14.46 -6.84 21.15
C GLU A 36 13.32 -5.93 20.67
N LEU A 37 12.70 -5.17 21.58
CA LEU A 37 11.65 -4.21 21.24
C LEU A 37 12.15 -3.11 20.29
N ILE A 38 13.33 -2.53 20.56
CA ILE A 38 13.93 -1.50 19.70
C ILE A 38 14.24 -2.07 18.31
N ASN A 39 14.79 -3.29 18.24
CA ASN A 39 15.07 -3.94 16.96
C ASN A 39 13.79 -4.18 16.16
N CYS A 40 12.74 -4.72 16.79
CA CYS A 40 11.45 -4.92 16.13
C CYS A 40 10.86 -3.60 15.60
N TYR A 41 11.00 -2.50 16.35
CA TYR A 41 10.55 -1.19 15.91
C TYR A 41 11.35 -0.68 14.71
N MET A 42 12.68 -0.79 14.74
CA MET A 42 13.53 -0.40 13.61
C MET A 42 13.24 -1.23 12.36
N ASP A 43 13.03 -2.54 12.51
CA ASP A 43 12.66 -3.42 11.40
C ASP A 43 11.31 -3.03 10.78
N SER A 44 10.33 -2.61 11.60
CA SER A 44 9.06 -2.11 11.08
C SER A 44 9.20 -0.82 10.27
N ILE A 45 10.05 0.11 10.73
CA ILE A 45 10.32 1.36 9.99
C ILE A 45 11.02 1.05 8.67
N HIS A 46 12.05 0.20 8.69
CA HIS A 46 12.77 -0.17 7.48
C HIS A 46 11.87 -0.87 6.47
N LYS A 47 10.94 -1.72 6.93
CA LYS A 47 9.96 -2.36 6.05
C LYS A 47 9.04 -1.32 5.40
N GLU A 48 8.51 -0.37 6.16
CA GLU A 48 7.67 0.71 5.62
C GLU A 48 8.44 1.57 4.59
N GLN A 49 9.70 1.89 4.88
CA GLN A 49 10.57 2.61 3.95
C GLN A 49 10.81 1.81 2.67
N GLN A 50 11.10 0.51 2.79
CA GLN A 50 11.31 -0.38 1.65
C GLN A 50 10.06 -0.51 0.77
N GLU A 51 8.87 -0.61 1.39
CA GLU A 51 7.59 -0.62 0.68
C GLU A 51 7.37 0.69 -0.09
N ASN A 52 7.64 1.85 0.53
CA ASN A 52 7.56 3.14 -0.14
C ASN A 52 8.56 3.28 -1.29
N GLU A 53 9.81 2.88 -1.10
CA GLU A 53 10.84 2.87 -2.16
C GLU A 53 10.43 1.97 -3.33
N PHE A 54 9.83 0.82 -3.05
CA PHE A 54 9.32 -0.09 -4.08
C PHE A 54 8.16 0.53 -4.86
N LEU A 55 7.21 1.18 -4.18
CA LEU A 55 6.11 1.88 -4.82
C LEU A 55 6.59 3.05 -5.71
N GLU A 56 7.62 3.79 -5.29
CA GLU A 56 8.22 4.82 -6.14
C GLU A 56 8.88 4.23 -7.40
N LYS A 57 9.59 3.09 -7.27
CA LYS A 57 10.15 2.40 -8.45
C LYS A 57 9.07 1.96 -9.43
N ILE A 58 7.95 1.43 -8.92
CA ILE A 58 6.78 1.10 -9.74
C ILE A 58 6.22 2.36 -10.43
N ARG A 59 6.09 3.47 -9.69
CA ARG A 59 5.57 4.72 -10.26
C ARG A 59 6.49 5.28 -11.37
N ILE A 60 7.80 5.18 -11.19
CA ILE A 60 8.79 5.57 -12.21
C ILE A 60 8.66 4.68 -13.44
N MET A 61 8.61 3.36 -13.27
CA MET A 61 8.43 2.40 -14.37
C MET A 61 7.18 2.71 -15.19
N PHE A 62 6.03 2.92 -14.52
CA PHE A 62 4.81 3.31 -15.23
C PHE A 62 4.94 4.66 -15.92
N ARG A 63 5.62 5.66 -15.34
CA ARG A 63 5.82 6.95 -16.02
C ARG A 63 6.71 6.81 -17.25
N GLU A 64 7.77 6.01 -17.19
CA GLU A 64 8.64 5.73 -18.33
C GLU A 64 7.87 5.00 -19.44
N GLU A 65 7.13 3.94 -19.08
CA GLU A 65 6.37 3.14 -20.05
C GLU A 65 5.17 3.89 -20.64
N ILE A 66 4.42 4.67 -19.85
CA ILE A 66 3.30 5.48 -20.33
C ILE A 66 3.79 6.70 -21.14
N ALA A 67 5.00 7.23 -20.87
CA ALA A 67 5.58 8.29 -21.70
C ALA A 67 6.00 7.78 -23.10
N ASP A 68 6.43 6.52 -23.20
CA ASP A 68 6.68 5.85 -24.48
C ASP A 68 5.37 5.49 -25.22
N ILE A 69 4.25 5.35 -24.50
CA ILE A 69 2.91 5.53 -25.08
C ILE A 69 2.67 7.03 -25.25
N SER A 70 3.48 7.65 -26.11
CA SER A 70 3.11 8.88 -26.78
C SER A 70 1.79 8.59 -27.50
N VAL A 71 0.68 8.85 -26.81
CA VAL A 71 -0.57 9.23 -27.44
C VAL A 71 -0.13 10.36 -28.36
N ALA A 72 -0.04 10.05 -29.65
CA ALA A 72 0.09 11.04 -30.70
C ALA A 72 -0.79 12.20 -30.27
N ALA A 73 -0.16 13.33 -29.94
CA ALA A 73 -0.86 14.54 -29.55
C ALA A 73 -1.63 15.01 -30.79
N HIS A 74 -2.79 14.39 -31.03
CA HIS A 74 -3.81 15.01 -31.82
C HIS A 74 -4.18 16.28 -31.06
N PRO A 75 -4.14 17.46 -31.73
CA PRO A 75 -4.50 18.72 -31.10
C PRO A 75 -5.87 18.55 -30.45
N ALA A 76 -5.98 18.98 -29.19
CA ALA A 76 -7.15 18.80 -28.35
C ALA A 76 -8.45 19.01 -29.14
N PRO A 77 -9.33 18.00 -29.29
CA PRO A 77 -10.66 18.27 -29.75
C PRO A 77 -11.38 18.94 -28.60
N SER A 78 -11.86 20.15 -28.88
CA SER A 78 -12.83 20.88 -28.05
C SER A 78 -13.84 19.94 -27.43
N THR A 79 -14.00 20.05 -26.10
CA THR A 79 -15.05 19.45 -25.29
C THR A 79 -16.34 19.29 -26.08
N THR A 80 -16.63 18.07 -26.53
CA THR A 80 -17.95 17.64 -26.91
C THR A 80 -18.18 16.38 -26.09
N GLU A 81 -19.13 16.45 -25.17
CA GLU A 81 -19.61 15.32 -24.40
C GLU A 81 -19.98 14.19 -25.38
N VAL A 82 -19.08 13.22 -25.56
CA VAL A 82 -19.42 11.99 -26.26
C VAL A 82 -20.19 11.15 -25.26
N ALA A 83 -21.48 11.42 -25.17
CA ALA A 83 -22.43 10.39 -24.77
C ALA A 83 -22.23 9.23 -25.76
N MET A 84 -21.54 8.18 -25.31
CA MET A 84 -21.47 6.91 -26.02
C MET A 84 -22.86 6.26 -25.96
N GLU A 85 -23.84 6.82 -26.67
CA GLU A 85 -25.03 6.08 -27.04
C GLU A 85 -24.61 5.11 -28.15
N LEU A 86 -24.41 3.84 -27.78
CA LEU A 86 -24.27 2.75 -28.75
C LEU A 86 -25.48 2.80 -29.69
N THR A 87 -25.22 2.89 -30.99
CA THR A 87 -26.26 2.86 -32.02
C THR A 87 -27.01 1.52 -31.96
N GLU A 88 -28.28 1.52 -32.37
CA GLU A 88 -29.17 0.33 -32.32
C GLU A 88 -28.50 -0.92 -32.94
N GLU A 89 -27.73 -0.71 -34.01
CA GLU A 89 -27.03 -1.75 -34.78
C GLU A 89 -25.86 -2.38 -33.99
N GLU A 90 -25.12 -1.61 -33.19
CA GLU A 90 -24.06 -2.14 -32.34
C GLU A 90 -24.63 -2.95 -31.15
N LYS A 91 -25.79 -2.54 -30.62
CA LYS A 91 -26.49 -3.29 -29.58
C LYS A 91 -27.00 -4.63 -30.10
N GLU A 92 -27.56 -4.66 -31.30
CA GLU A 92 -28.07 -5.89 -31.90
C GLU A 92 -26.94 -6.89 -32.18
N LYS A 93 -25.78 -6.41 -32.65
CA LYS A 93 -24.60 -7.26 -32.86
C LYS A 93 -24.03 -7.80 -31.55
N ASN A 94 -24.00 -7.00 -30.49
CA ASN A 94 -23.55 -7.45 -29.17
C ASN A 94 -24.49 -8.49 -28.57
N ALA A 95 -25.81 -8.29 -28.70
CA ALA A 95 -26.83 -9.22 -28.24
C ALA A 95 -26.77 -10.56 -29.00
N ALA A 96 -26.60 -10.53 -30.32
CA ALA A 96 -26.44 -11.72 -31.14
C ALA A 96 -25.17 -12.51 -30.77
N GLY A 97 -24.06 -11.81 -30.51
CA GLY A 97 -22.82 -12.42 -30.05
C GLY A 97 -22.96 -13.09 -28.69
N ALA A 98 -23.62 -12.42 -27.73
CA ALA A 98 -23.83 -12.97 -26.39
C ALA A 98 -24.72 -14.23 -26.41
N LEU A 99 -25.78 -14.23 -27.23
CA LEU A 99 -26.65 -15.39 -27.43
C LEU A 99 -25.92 -16.58 -28.04
N ALA A 100 -25.12 -16.34 -29.09
CA ALA A 100 -24.35 -17.41 -29.74
C ALA A 100 -23.35 -18.07 -28.78
N VAL A 101 -22.72 -17.29 -27.89
CA VAL A 101 -21.81 -17.83 -26.87
C VAL A 101 -22.57 -18.70 -25.87
N LEU A 102 -23.72 -18.27 -25.37
CA LEU A 102 -24.54 -19.04 -24.43
C LEU A 102 -25.02 -20.37 -25.02
N GLU A 103 -25.38 -20.40 -26.30
CA GLU A 103 -25.80 -21.62 -27.01
C GLU A 103 -24.65 -22.64 -27.15
N MET A 104 -23.40 -22.19 -27.21
CA MET A 104 -22.23 -23.07 -27.22
C MET A 104 -21.89 -23.68 -25.85
N PHE A 105 -22.50 -23.19 -24.76
CA PHE A 105 -22.28 -23.66 -23.39
C PHE A 105 -23.45 -24.51 -22.83
N GLY A 106 -24.51 -24.74 -23.61
CA GLY A 106 -25.65 -25.61 -23.27
C GLY A 106 -25.56 -26.98 -23.92
#